data_AF-V2ZLL4-F1
#
_entry.id   AF-V2ZLL4-F1
#
_cell.length_a   1.000
_cell.length_b   1.000
_cell.length_c   1.000
_cell.angle_alpha   90.00
_cell.angle_beta   90.00
_cell.angle_gamma   90.00
#
_symmetry.space_group_name_H-M   'P 1'
#
loop_
_entity.id
_entity.type
_entity.pdbx_description
1 polymer ?
#
loop_
_entity_poly.entity_id
_entity_poly.type
_entity_poly.pdbx_seq_one_letter_code
_entity_poly.pdbx_strand_id
1 'polypeptide(L)' 'MVTMLATVVQSWNTTQVLVTDNANGQQVLVNTNHNTSNLNPGDQVRIVFNGVMTASLPPQISAQSICVQRVY' A
#
# COMPACT_ATOMS: atom_id res chain seq x y z
N MET A 1 10.60 6.99 9.65
CA MET A 1 9.58 7.15 8.58
C MET A 1 10.17 6.59 7.30
N VAL A 2 9.46 5.68 6.65
CA VAL A 2 9.91 4.98 5.43
C VAL A 2 8.89 5.21 4.32
N THR A 3 9.37 5.37 3.09
CA THR A 3 8.53 5.48 1.89
C THR A 3 8.65 4.20 1.08
N MET A 4 7.52 3.63 0.68
CA MET A 4 7.41 2.49 -0.21
C MET A 4 6.69 2.94 -1.49
N LEU A 5 7.25 2.57 -2.65
CA LEU A 5 6.55 2.67 -3.92
C LEU A 5 5.99 1.30 -4.25
N ALA A 6 4.71 1.23 -4.55
CA ALA A 6 4.04 -0.05 -4.73
C ALA A 6 2.98 0.02 -5.82
N THR A 7 2.64 -1.14 -6.36
CA THR A 7 1.54 -1.30 -7.31
C THR A 7 0.34 -1.90 -6.60
N VAL A 8 -0.84 -1.28 -6.74
CA VAL A 8 -2.08 -1.83 -6.16
C VAL A 8 -2.41 -3.15 -6.84
N VAL A 9 -2.61 -4.19 -6.05
CA VAL A 9 -3.05 -5.52 -6.52
C VAL A 9 -4.55 -5.63 -6.36
N GLN A 10 -5.07 -5.27 -5.18
CA GLN A 10 -6.48 -5.39 -4.87
C GLN A 10 -6.90 -4.38 -3.79
N SER A 11 -8.05 -3.74 -3.98
CA SER A 11 -8.73 -2.91 -3.00
C SER A 11 -10.14 -3.46 -2.77
N TRP A 12 -10.73 -3.20 -1.60
CA TRP A 12 -12.03 -3.77 -1.21
C TRP A 12 -13.06 -2.71 -0.79
N ASN A 13 -12.88 -1.44 -1.18
CA ASN A 13 -13.67 -0.31 -0.68
C ASN A 13 -13.64 -0.19 0.87
N THR A 14 -12.56 -0.66 1.49
CA THR A 14 -12.35 -0.65 2.95
C THR A 14 -11.21 0.30 3.31
N THR A 15 -10.66 0.13 4.51
CA THR A 15 -9.42 0.76 4.99
C THR A 15 -8.18 -0.09 4.70
N GLN A 16 -8.31 -1.11 3.85
CA GLN A 16 -7.24 -2.03 3.50
C GLN A 16 -7.03 -2.07 1.98
N VAL A 17 -5.77 -2.25 1.59
CA VAL A 17 -5.37 -2.46 0.20
C VAL A 17 -4.18 -3.40 0.14
N LEU A 18 -4.23 -4.37 -0.76
CA LEU A 18 -3.10 -5.24 -1.07
C LEU A 18 -2.27 -4.58 -2.17
N VAL A 19 -0.96 -4.48 -1.93
CA VAL A 19 -0.02 -3.90 -2.88
C VAL A 19 1.19 -4.81 -3.07
N THR A 20 1.88 -4.67 -4.19
CA THR A 20 3.19 -5.26 -4.43
C THR A 20 4.24 -4.17 -4.28
N ASP A 21 5.18 -4.34 -3.35
CA ASP A 21 6.33 -3.46 -3.18
C ASP A 21 7.22 -3.54 -4.43
N ASN A 22 7.44 -2.39 -5.07
CA ASN A 22 8.21 -2.31 -6.32
C ASN A 22 9.72 -2.57 -6.10
N ALA A 23 10.22 -2.49 -4.87
CA ALA A 23 11.64 -2.69 -4.57
C ALA A 23 12.07 -4.17 -4.55
N ASN A 24 11.16 -5.08 -4.14
CA ASN A 24 11.48 -6.48 -3.91
C ASN A 24 10.40 -7.46 -4.44
N GLY A 25 9.29 -6.95 -4.97
CA GLY A 25 8.18 -7.77 -5.48
C GLY A 25 7.32 -8.42 -4.40
N GLN A 26 7.51 -8.08 -3.11
CA GLN A 26 6.75 -8.65 -2.01
C GLN A 26 5.35 -8.06 -1.95
N GLN A 27 4.34 -8.92 -1.77
CA GLN A 27 2.99 -8.47 -1.45
C GLN A 27 2.90 -8.02 0.01
N VAL A 28 2.31 -6.85 0.23
CA VAL A 28 2.13 -6.24 1.55
C VAL A 28 0.67 -5.81 1.70
N LEU A 29 0.04 -6.19 2.80
CA LEU A 29 -1.28 -5.67 3.16
C LEU A 29 -1.14 -4.34 3.90
N VAL A 30 -1.74 -3.29 3.34
CA VAL A 30 -1.62 -1.93 3.87
C VAL A 30 -2.90 -1.57 4.58
N ASN A 31 -2.81 -1.30 5.87
CA ASN A 31 -3.90 -0.74 6.67
C ASN A 31 -3.78 0.79 6.68
N THR A 32 -4.85 1.51 6.39
CA THR A 32 -4.89 2.98 6.36
C THR A 32 -6.15 3.50 7.03
N ASN A 33 -6.17 4.78 7.45
CA ASN A 33 -7.37 5.42 8.00
C ASN A 33 -8.28 6.03 6.92
N HIS A 34 -7.96 5.82 5.64
CA HIS A 34 -8.71 6.35 4.51
C HIS A 34 -9.41 5.24 3.74
N ASN A 35 -10.53 5.56 3.08
CA ASN A 35 -11.20 4.60 2.22
C ASN A 35 -10.36 4.34 0.95
N THR A 36 -10.21 3.08 0.58
CA THR A 36 -9.42 2.61 -0.57
C THR A 36 -10.24 2.44 -1.85
N SER A 37 -11.49 2.90 -1.90
CA SER A 37 -12.41 2.72 -3.03
C SER A 37 -11.95 3.38 -4.33
N ASN A 38 -11.12 4.42 -4.24
CA ASN A 38 -10.57 5.11 -5.40
C ASN A 38 -9.26 4.50 -5.90
N LEU A 39 -8.75 3.45 -5.26
CA LEU A 39 -7.57 2.71 -5.69
C LEU A 39 -7.99 1.55 -6.58
N ASN A 40 -7.43 1.49 -7.78
CA ASN A 40 -7.70 0.43 -8.74
C ASN A 40 -6.48 -0.50 -8.85
N PRO A 41 -6.68 -1.80 -9.14
CA PRO A 41 -5.58 -2.68 -9.51
C PRO A 41 -4.73 -2.07 -10.65
N GLY A 42 -3.41 -2.02 -10.45
CA GLY A 42 -2.44 -1.40 -11.36
C GLY A 42 -2.04 0.04 -11.00
N ASP A 43 -2.77 0.73 -10.12
CA ASP A 43 -2.40 2.07 -9.67
C ASP A 43 -1.01 2.05 -8.98
N GLN A 44 -0.13 2.97 -9.39
CA GLN A 44 1.11 3.22 -8.68
C GLN A 44 0.82 4.09 -7.46
N VAL A 45 1.22 3.63 -6.28
CA VAL A 45 1.00 4.34 -5.02
C VAL A 45 2.31 4.57 -4.27
N ARG A 46 2.41 5.74 -3.65
CA ARG A 46 3.42 6.04 -2.64
C ARG A 46 2.79 5.88 -1.26
N ILE A 47 3.42 5.06 -0.43
CA ILE A 47 2.98 4.79 0.93
C ILE A 47 4.06 5.24 1.91
N VAL A 48 3.66 5.99 2.94
CA VAL A 48 4.53 6.41 4.04
C VAL A 48 4.09 5.70 5.31
N PHE A 49 5.04 5.07 6.01
CA PHE A 49 4.78 4.34 7.25
C PHE A 49 5.97 4.43 8.22
N ASN A 50 5.84 3.85 9.40
CA ASN A 50 6.85 3.94 10.47
C ASN A 50 8.10 3.05 10.23
N GLY A 51 8.11 2.20 9.20
CA GLY A 51 9.19 1.26 8.90
C GLY A 51 9.03 -0.12 9.55
N VAL A 52 7.98 -0.33 10.35
CA VAL A 52 7.69 -1.62 11.00
C VAL A 52 6.68 -2.39 10.15
N MET A 53 6.96 -3.69 9.94
CA MET A 53 6.07 -4.64 9.28
C MET A 53 5.77 -5.80 10.23
N THR A 54 4.58 -6.39 10.12
CA THR A 54 4.24 -7.62 10.86
C THR A 54 4.93 -8.85 10.27
N ALA A 55 5.28 -9.82 11.10
CA ALA A 55 5.86 -11.10 10.67
C ALA A 55 4.79 -12.11 10.18
N SER A 56 3.81 -11.65 9.41
CA SER A 56 2.74 -12.47 8.81
C SER A 56 2.98 -12.73 7.32
N LEU A 57 2.16 -13.59 6.69
CA LEU A 57 2.17 -13.82 5.25
C LEU A 57 0.78 -13.52 4.66
N PRO A 58 0.62 -12.46 3.84
CA PRO A 58 1.61 -11.41 3.57
C PRO A 58 1.94 -10.58 4.83
N PRO A 59 3.11 -9.91 4.89
CA PRO A 59 3.37 -8.91 5.92
C PRO A 59 2.36 -7.76 5.82
N GLN A 60 2.12 -7.10 6.95
CA GLN A 60 1.20 -5.98 7.04
C GLN A 60 1.90 -4.72 7.56
N ILE A 61 1.43 -3.57 7.11
CA ILE A 61 1.88 -2.25 7.59
C ILE A 61 0.71 -1.36 7.98
N SER A 62 0.99 -0.32 8.77
CA SER A 62 0.08 0.79 9.04
C SER A 62 0.54 2.05 8.31
N ALA A 63 -0.18 2.45 7.28
CA ALA A 63 0.13 3.63 6.48
C ALA A 63 -0.26 4.90 7.22
N GLN A 64 0.70 5.82 7.31
CA GLN A 64 0.48 7.20 7.73
C GLN A 64 -0.10 8.03 6.58
N SER A 65 0.30 7.73 5.34
CA SER A 65 -0.31 8.29 4.14
C SER A 65 -0.20 7.32 2.96
N ILE A 66 -1.17 7.37 2.07
CA ILE A 66 -1.16 6.67 0.78
C ILE A 66 -1.65 7.62 -0.31
N CYS A 67 -0.92 7.75 -1.41
CA CYS A 67 -1.32 8.58 -2.54
C CYS A 67 -0.99 7.92 -3.88
N VAL A 68 -1.88 8.09 -4.86
CA VAL A 68 -1.66 7.64 -6.23
C VAL A 68 -0.62 8.54 -6.90
N GLN A 69 0.36 7.92 -7.56
CA GLN A 69 1.33 8.60 -8.39
C GLN A 69 0.78 8.66 -9.82
N ARG A 70 0.25 9.82 -10.22
CA ARG A 70 -0.05 10.10 -11.62
C ARG A 70 1.15 10.81 -12.23
N VAL A 71 1.72 10.21 -13.28
CA VAL A 71 2.66 10.89 -14.17
C VAL A 71 1.81 11.56 -15.25
N TYR A 72 1.87 12.88 -15.33
CA TYR A 72 1.25 13.66 -16.42
C TYR A 72 2.22 13.81 -17.57
#